data_AF-A0A9K3LHM1-F1
#
_entry.id   AF-A0A9K3LHM1-F1
#
_cell.length_a   1.000
_cell.length_b   1.000
_cell.length_c   1.000
_cell.angle_alpha   90.00
_cell.angle_beta   90.00
_cell.angle_gamma   90.00
#
_symmetry.space_group_name_H-M   'P 1'
#
loop_
_entity.id
_entity.type
_entity.pdbx_description
1 polymer ?
#
loop_
_entity_poly.entity_id
_entity_poly.type
_entity_poly.pdbx_seq_one_letter_code
_entity_poly.pdbx_strand_id
1 'polypeptide(L)'
;MVIANSDSNTTLVNLDQYYHDLKFAETVPTTTDGTFASSEERLEDELQRTELCVEDWCSSWIDDDTVVKTKLLPLYLPQDGKFVDKIVLSHIGSLRESCEELLLRTKPRYYTSKSNTRLLYVAQGERANATAREFDVLVSDKATTCHIMALRSYGSNCNNNDNFQGKQQRSAPPLTSMTHLDGTSYESCIRKMVHEHVVYQTEQSDPSLCCSDSKEVEVVTIEMHIMGGFDDPDSTSSNITDWLVALLARIARDYKKGHTAFSNNDSPISLQMVLKTCAVTSMNDTGRSCPVGRGLGIDLKTGEVFLAKCHSNATGPVPVLRSVRLWSKNNRQGPTLSVIHSVTERSALPGRVVVRPFRFAPFPDIHYFLTLSDDDLVRYTSTSPDVEEDGFCQEVRASMKFLLQQHPYMIFGRKLDQPLVFSRTHHANEWKQAAC
;
A
#
# COMPACT_ATOMS: atom_id res chain seq x y z
N MET A 1 36.62 19.02 -8.41
CA MET A 1 37.42 17.92 -9.00
C MET A 1 36.75 16.62 -8.57
N VAL A 2 36.30 15.84 -9.54
CA VAL A 2 35.64 14.53 -9.40
C VAL A 2 36.66 13.52 -8.83
N ILE A 3 36.27 12.55 -7.99
CA ILE A 3 36.28 11.06 -8.18
C ILE A 3 36.68 10.49 -6.80
N ALA A 4 36.30 9.33 -6.28
CA ALA A 4 35.20 8.36 -6.37
C ALA A 4 35.54 7.24 -5.35
N ASN A 5 34.54 6.43 -5.00
CA ASN A 5 34.57 5.01 -4.57
C ASN A 5 35.45 4.54 -3.40
N SER A 6 34.78 3.88 -2.45
CA SER A 6 35.07 2.53 -1.91
C SER A 6 34.07 2.25 -0.78
N ASP A 7 33.66 1.06 -0.39
CA ASP A 7 33.61 -0.31 -0.89
C ASP A 7 32.54 -0.96 0.03
N SER A 8 31.56 -1.68 -0.50
CA SER A 8 30.62 -2.46 0.33
C SER A 8 30.89 -3.94 0.15
N ASN A 9 31.77 -4.49 1.00
CA ASN A 9 31.84 -5.92 1.25
C ASN A 9 30.85 -6.27 2.37
N THR A 10 29.94 -7.20 2.05
CA THR A 10 29.32 -8.19 2.94
C THR A 10 29.08 -7.77 4.40
N THR A 11 27.83 -7.44 4.73
CA THR A 11 27.35 -7.45 6.12
C THR A 11 26.27 -8.52 6.25
N LEU A 12 26.67 -9.67 6.78
CA LEU A 12 25.75 -10.66 7.30
C LEU A 12 25.29 -10.15 8.66
N VAL A 13 24.00 -9.83 8.79
CA VAL A 13 23.44 -9.38 10.06
C VAL A 13 23.21 -10.62 10.94
N ASN A 14 24.08 -10.79 11.93
CA ASN A 14 23.79 -11.67 13.07
C ASN A 14 22.60 -11.06 13.84
N LEU A 15 21.64 -11.87 14.28
CA LEU A 15 20.52 -11.42 15.13
C LEU A 15 21.00 -10.63 16.36
N ASP A 16 22.18 -10.96 16.90
CA ASP A 16 22.81 -10.19 17.98
C ASP A 16 23.17 -8.75 17.56
N GLN A 17 23.46 -8.50 16.28
CA GLN A 17 23.73 -7.17 15.73
C GLN A 17 22.45 -6.35 15.56
N TYR A 18 21.31 -6.96 15.21
CA TYR A 18 20.00 -6.28 15.25
C TYR A 18 19.64 -5.81 16.67
N TYR A 19 19.87 -6.67 17.67
CA TYR A 19 19.74 -6.29 19.09
C TYR A 19 20.79 -5.26 19.54
N HIS A 20 21.96 -5.20 18.89
CA HIS A 20 23.04 -4.28 19.24
C HIS A 20 22.95 -2.92 18.51
N ASP A 21 22.37 -2.85 17.31
CA ASP A 21 22.17 -1.60 16.57
C ASP A 21 20.99 -0.79 17.14
N LEU A 22 19.99 -1.46 17.71
CA LEU A 22 19.01 -0.84 18.63
C LEU A 22 19.67 -0.18 19.85
N LYS A 23 20.85 -0.66 20.29
CA LYS A 23 21.63 -0.07 21.39
C LYS A 23 22.45 1.15 20.98
N PHE A 24 22.62 1.43 19.68
CA PHE A 24 23.45 2.54 19.18
C PHE A 24 22.67 3.71 18.58
N ALA A 25 21.33 3.63 18.50
CA ALA A 25 20.48 4.73 18.06
C ALA A 25 20.29 5.84 19.13
N GLU A 26 21.03 5.81 20.24
CA GLU A 26 21.06 6.90 21.22
C GLU A 26 22.14 7.93 20.89
N THR A 27 21.74 8.98 20.18
CA THR A 27 22.21 10.37 20.36
C THR A 27 21.39 11.22 19.37
N VAL A 28 20.49 12.10 19.80
CA VAL A 28 20.68 13.53 20.18
C VAL A 28 19.26 14.16 20.39
N PRO A 29 19.01 15.27 21.14
CA PRO A 29 19.83 16.03 22.09
C PRO A 29 19.25 16.17 23.52
N THR A 30 20.19 16.34 24.45
CA THR A 30 20.16 17.05 25.74
C THR A 30 18.91 17.86 26.10
N THR A 31 18.26 17.44 27.18
CA THR A 31 17.62 18.35 28.15
C THR A 31 18.38 18.29 29.46
N THR A 32 18.79 19.46 29.93
CA THR A 32 19.35 19.71 31.26
C THR A 32 18.34 19.30 32.32
N ASP A 33 18.56 18.17 32.96
CA ASP A 33 18.59 18.07 34.42
C ASP A 33 18.99 16.64 34.83
N GLY A 34 20.05 16.58 35.64
CA GLY A 34 20.69 15.34 36.02
C GLY A 34 19.82 14.50 36.95
N THR A 35 19.52 13.27 36.53
CA THR A 35 19.45 12.10 37.41
C THR A 35 19.53 10.85 36.54
N PHE A 36 20.70 10.19 36.57
CA PHE A 36 20.94 8.94 35.87
C PHE A 36 20.26 7.79 36.61
N ALA A 37 19.20 7.24 36.02
CA ALA A 37 18.84 5.84 36.15
C ALA A 37 19.15 5.19 34.79
N SER A 38 19.89 4.08 34.81
CA SER A 38 20.34 3.34 33.63
C SER A 38 19.14 2.97 32.73
N SER A 39 19.09 3.57 31.54
CA SER A 39 18.07 3.37 30.51
C SER A 39 18.10 2.00 29.84
N GLU A 40 19.14 1.19 30.10
CA GLU A 40 19.38 -0.11 29.46
C GLU A 40 18.34 -1.20 29.79
N GLU A 41 17.62 -1.13 30.93
CA GLU A 41 16.64 -2.15 31.31
C GLU A 41 15.23 -1.91 30.75
N ARG A 42 14.96 -0.79 30.07
CA ARG A 42 13.58 -0.37 29.72
C ARG A 42 13.07 -0.83 28.35
N LEU A 43 13.94 -1.03 27.36
CA LEU A 43 13.53 -1.21 25.95
C LEU A 43 13.03 -2.64 25.62
N GLU A 44 13.55 -3.68 26.27
CA GLU A 44 13.09 -5.06 26.03
C GLU A 44 11.68 -5.30 26.61
N ASP A 45 11.31 -4.58 27.67
CA ASP A 45 9.97 -4.61 28.26
C ASP A 45 8.93 -3.79 27.46
N GLU A 46 9.35 -3.03 26.43
CA GLU A 46 8.48 -2.11 25.66
C GLU A 46 8.06 -2.64 24.28
N LEU A 47 8.70 -3.71 23.77
CA LEU A 47 8.36 -4.29 22.47
C LEU A 47 7.49 -5.54 22.60
N GLN A 48 6.43 -5.63 21.80
CA GLN A 48 5.54 -6.79 21.73
C GLN A 48 5.75 -7.57 20.44
N ARG A 49 5.91 -8.89 20.56
CA ARG A 49 5.91 -9.82 19.41
C ARG A 49 4.56 -9.79 18.70
N THR A 50 4.55 -9.70 17.37
CA THR A 50 3.33 -9.73 16.56
C THR A 50 3.27 -10.95 15.64
N GLU A 51 2.14 -11.11 14.94
CA GLU A 51 1.95 -12.14 13.90
C GLU A 51 2.18 -11.59 12.49
N LEU A 52 2.51 -10.30 12.38
CA LEU A 52 3.00 -9.70 11.16
C LEU A 52 4.47 -10.12 10.98
N CYS A 53 4.85 -10.58 9.79
CA CYS A 53 6.20 -11.07 9.53
C CYS A 53 6.99 -10.13 8.62
N VAL A 54 8.31 -10.24 8.70
CA VAL A 54 9.28 -9.71 7.73
C VAL A 54 10.17 -10.85 7.26
N GLU A 55 10.81 -10.69 6.10
CA GLU A 55 11.83 -11.64 5.66
C GLU A 55 13.17 -11.37 6.31
N ASP A 56 13.92 -12.43 6.55
CA ASP A 56 15.30 -12.38 6.99
C ASP A 56 16.17 -13.24 6.07
N TRP A 57 17.34 -12.69 5.75
CA TRP A 57 18.32 -13.28 4.86
C TRP A 57 19.35 -14.00 5.72
N CYS A 58 18.99 -15.18 6.22
CA CYS A 58 19.93 -15.98 6.98
C CYS A 58 20.90 -16.67 6.00
N SER A 59 22.11 -16.13 5.85
CA SER A 59 23.22 -16.80 5.20
C SER A 59 23.74 -17.92 6.13
N SER A 60 23.12 -19.09 6.09
CA SER A 60 23.76 -20.26 6.70
C SER A 60 25.00 -20.60 5.87
N TRP A 61 26.19 -20.39 6.43
CA TRP A 61 27.46 -20.87 5.87
C TRP A 61 27.49 -22.39 5.88
N ILE A 62 27.02 -23.03 4.81
CA ILE A 62 27.27 -24.44 4.54
C ILE A 62 27.47 -24.59 3.02
N ASP A 63 28.52 -25.32 2.68
CA ASP A 63 29.11 -25.60 1.36
C ASP A 63 28.19 -25.57 0.12
N ASP A 64 28.84 -25.21 -1.00
CA ASP A 64 28.47 -25.34 -2.42
C ASP A 64 27.09 -25.97 -2.70
N ASP A 65 26.24 -25.22 -3.42
CA ASP A 65 24.91 -25.58 -3.97
C ASP A 65 23.64 -25.43 -3.09
N THR A 66 23.65 -24.68 -1.99
CA THR A 66 22.41 -24.51 -1.18
C THR A 66 21.55 -23.29 -1.55
N VAL A 67 20.30 -23.58 -1.92
CA VAL A 67 19.17 -22.64 -2.10
C VAL A 67 19.07 -21.70 -0.90
N VAL A 68 19.18 -20.38 -1.12
CA VAL A 68 18.89 -19.36 -0.11
C VAL A 68 17.44 -19.54 0.35
N LYS A 69 17.23 -20.03 1.58
CA LYS A 69 15.92 -20.10 2.20
C LYS A 69 15.68 -18.80 2.97
N THR A 70 14.79 -17.95 2.47
CA THR A 70 14.29 -16.81 3.23
C THR A 70 13.53 -17.31 4.45
N LYS A 71 13.93 -16.85 5.64
CA LYS A 71 13.24 -17.15 6.90
C LYS A 71 12.27 -16.03 7.20
N LEU A 72 11.05 -16.36 7.61
CA LEU A 72 10.09 -15.36 8.08
C LEU A 72 10.25 -15.16 9.58
N LEU A 73 10.45 -13.91 10.00
CA LEU A 73 10.56 -13.51 11.39
C LEU A 73 9.34 -12.69 11.81
N PRO A 74 8.84 -12.85 13.04
CA PRO A 74 7.80 -11.99 13.57
C PRO A 74 8.34 -10.56 13.75
N LEU A 75 7.53 -9.58 13.39
CA LEU A 75 7.79 -8.17 13.66
C LEU A 75 7.50 -7.87 15.13
N TYR A 76 8.40 -7.14 15.78
CA TYR A 76 8.24 -6.64 17.14
C TYR A 76 7.86 -5.17 17.08
N LEU A 77 6.78 -4.76 17.75
CA LEU A 77 6.29 -3.38 17.72
C LEU A 77 6.29 -2.78 19.13
N PRO A 78 6.43 -1.45 19.29
CA PRO A 78 6.21 -0.78 20.56
C PRO A 78 4.82 -1.06 21.14
N GLN A 79 4.72 -1.17 22.46
CA GLN A 79 3.44 -1.38 23.14
C GLN A 79 2.48 -0.20 22.96
N ASP A 80 2.99 1.03 22.95
CA ASP A 80 2.22 2.24 22.69
C ASP A 80 1.91 2.46 21.19
N GLY A 81 2.56 1.69 20.32
CA GLY A 81 2.40 1.72 18.88
C GLY A 81 2.96 2.96 18.20
N LYS A 82 3.87 3.70 18.84
CA LYS A 82 4.43 4.95 18.31
C LYS A 82 5.84 4.81 17.78
N PHE A 83 6.24 5.72 16.87
CA PHE A 83 7.59 5.82 16.32
C PHE A 83 8.06 4.49 15.69
N VAL A 84 7.12 3.77 15.08
CA VAL A 84 7.36 2.43 14.51
C VAL A 84 8.44 2.48 13.44
N ASP A 85 8.47 3.55 12.64
CA ASP A 85 9.49 3.72 11.61
C ASP A 85 10.90 3.87 12.19
N LYS A 86 11.05 4.74 13.21
CA LYS A 86 12.35 5.08 13.79
C LYS A 86 12.91 3.98 14.67
N ILE A 87 12.04 3.30 15.44
CA ILE A 87 12.45 2.29 16.41
C ILE A 87 12.57 0.92 15.75
N VAL A 88 11.68 0.57 14.82
CA VAL A 88 11.57 -0.80 14.31
C VAL A 88 11.96 -0.90 12.85
N LEU A 89 11.25 -0.22 11.95
CA LEU A 89 11.35 -0.47 10.50
C LEU A 89 12.75 -0.15 9.96
N SER A 90 13.32 0.98 10.39
CA SER A 90 14.65 1.45 9.99
C SER A 90 15.79 0.53 10.42
N HIS A 91 15.56 -0.37 11.38
CA HIS A 91 16.58 -1.30 11.90
C HIS A 91 16.50 -2.70 11.26
N ILE A 92 15.47 -2.99 10.46
CA ILE A 92 15.30 -4.29 9.81
C ILE A 92 16.05 -4.30 8.48
N GLY A 93 17.15 -5.07 8.41
CA GLY A 93 18.05 -5.11 7.25
C GLY A 93 17.33 -5.37 5.91
N SER A 94 16.47 -6.39 5.85
CA SER A 94 15.72 -6.71 4.63
C SER A 94 14.77 -5.60 4.18
N LEU A 95 14.16 -4.86 5.12
CA LEU A 95 13.33 -3.71 4.79
C LEU A 95 14.18 -2.56 4.29
N ARG A 96 15.30 -2.24 4.95
CA ARG A 96 16.25 -1.22 4.48
C ARG A 96 16.72 -1.50 3.06
N GLU A 97 17.18 -2.71 2.79
CA GLU A 97 17.65 -3.13 1.46
C GLU A 97 16.54 -2.99 0.41
N SER A 98 15.31 -3.43 0.72
CA SER A 98 14.17 -3.29 -0.19
C SER A 98 13.82 -1.81 -0.45
N CYS A 99 13.97 -0.93 0.55
CA CYS A 99 13.73 0.49 0.42
C CYS A 99 14.84 1.18 -0.39
N GLU A 100 16.11 0.82 -0.16
CA GLU A 100 17.24 1.33 -0.95
C GLU A 100 17.13 0.90 -2.41
N GLU A 101 16.77 -0.36 -2.69
CA GLU A 101 16.49 -0.82 -4.04
C GLU A 101 15.39 0.02 -4.69
N LEU A 102 14.23 0.11 -4.06
CA LEU A 102 13.09 0.84 -4.59
C LEU A 102 13.42 2.33 -4.81
N LEU A 103 13.97 3.02 -3.81
CA LEU A 103 14.10 4.47 -3.79
C LEU A 103 15.34 4.99 -4.52
N LEU A 104 16.45 4.25 -4.50
CA LEU A 104 17.75 4.74 -4.95
C LEU A 104 18.27 4.02 -6.19
N ARG A 105 17.88 2.75 -6.39
CA ARG A 105 18.45 1.91 -7.46
C ARG A 105 17.52 1.73 -8.65
N THR A 106 16.22 1.92 -8.47
CA THR A 106 15.26 1.88 -9.59
C THR A 106 14.97 3.27 -10.17
N LYS A 107 14.92 3.36 -11.51
CA LYS A 107 14.43 4.56 -12.19
C LYS A 107 12.89 4.54 -12.20
N PRO A 108 12.23 5.68 -11.93
CA PRO A 108 10.77 5.75 -12.03
C PRO A 108 10.27 5.34 -13.41
N ARG A 109 9.23 4.49 -13.45
CA ARG A 109 8.49 4.14 -14.67
C ARG A 109 7.43 5.22 -14.93
N TYR A 110 7.42 5.75 -16.15
CA TYR A 110 6.51 6.83 -16.54
C TYR A 110 5.35 6.30 -17.38
N TYR A 111 4.13 6.65 -17.01
CA TYR A 111 2.92 6.25 -17.71
C TYR A 111 2.18 7.45 -18.32
N THR A 112 1.77 7.29 -19.57
CA THR A 112 0.91 8.23 -20.30
C THR A 112 -0.29 7.47 -20.85
N SER A 113 -1.28 8.19 -21.40
CA SER A 113 -2.35 7.53 -22.15
C SER A 113 -1.80 6.60 -23.25
N LYS A 114 -0.65 6.92 -23.86
CA LYS A 114 -0.06 6.11 -24.94
C LYS A 114 0.74 4.88 -24.48
N SER A 115 0.92 4.67 -23.18
CA SER A 115 1.71 3.54 -22.67
C SER A 115 1.00 2.20 -22.94
N ASN A 116 1.66 1.26 -23.62
CA ASN A 116 1.05 -0.03 -23.99
C ASN A 116 0.70 -0.94 -22.80
N THR A 117 1.23 -0.65 -21.62
CA THR A 117 0.91 -1.35 -20.37
C THR A 117 -0.55 -1.10 -19.97
N ARG A 118 -1.27 -2.18 -19.64
CA ARG A 118 -2.64 -2.11 -19.10
C ARG A 118 -2.61 -1.61 -17.66
N LEU A 119 -2.50 -0.30 -17.50
CA LEU A 119 -2.48 0.40 -16.21
C LEU A 119 -3.87 0.47 -15.57
N LEU A 120 -3.95 0.26 -14.26
CA LEU A 120 -5.04 0.73 -13.40
C LEU A 120 -4.48 1.74 -12.41
N TYR A 121 -4.86 3.01 -12.58
CA TYR A 121 -4.48 4.08 -11.67
C TYR A 121 -5.45 4.17 -10.48
N VAL A 122 -4.91 4.13 -9.27
CA VAL A 122 -5.65 4.25 -8.00
C VAL A 122 -5.37 5.64 -7.42
N ALA A 123 -6.38 6.49 -7.30
CA ALA A 123 -6.22 7.83 -6.75
C ALA A 123 -6.27 7.82 -5.22
N GLN A 124 -5.87 8.94 -4.60
CA GLN A 124 -6.05 9.17 -3.17
C GLN A 124 -7.50 8.94 -2.73
N GLY A 125 -7.68 8.20 -1.62
CA GLY A 125 -8.99 7.84 -1.11
C GLY A 125 -9.68 6.70 -1.88
N GLU A 126 -8.96 6.01 -2.77
CA GLU A 126 -9.46 4.86 -3.53
C GLU A 126 -8.71 3.57 -3.21
N ARG A 127 -9.35 2.45 -3.55
CA ARG A 127 -8.73 1.13 -3.59
C ARG A 127 -9.19 0.32 -4.81
N ALA A 128 -8.36 -0.62 -5.23
CA ALA A 128 -8.65 -1.54 -6.32
C ALA A 128 -8.02 -2.91 -6.06
N ASN A 129 -8.69 -3.98 -6.47
CA ASN A 129 -8.15 -5.34 -6.48
C ASN A 129 -8.19 -5.88 -7.90
N ALA A 130 -7.11 -6.46 -8.41
CA ALA A 130 -7.02 -6.92 -9.80
C ALA A 130 -6.09 -8.13 -9.93
N THR A 131 -6.23 -8.84 -11.06
CA THR A 131 -5.33 -9.93 -11.45
C THR A 131 -4.58 -9.60 -12.75
N ALA A 132 -3.48 -10.30 -13.00
CA ALA A 132 -2.71 -10.18 -14.25
C ALA A 132 -3.55 -10.48 -15.52
N ARG A 133 -4.72 -11.10 -15.37
CA ARG A 133 -5.65 -11.34 -16.48
C ARG A 133 -6.25 -10.04 -17.01
N GLU A 134 -6.45 -9.04 -16.17
CA GLU A 134 -7.18 -7.82 -16.49
C GLU A 134 -6.26 -6.61 -16.68
N PHE A 135 -5.23 -6.52 -15.85
CA PHE A 135 -4.28 -5.41 -15.80
C PHE A 135 -2.85 -5.93 -15.75
N ASP A 136 -1.91 -5.12 -16.22
CA ASP A 136 -0.48 -5.43 -16.13
C ASP A 136 0.13 -4.80 -14.88
N VAL A 137 -0.32 -3.59 -14.52
CA VAL A 137 0.19 -2.84 -13.37
C VAL A 137 -0.93 -2.11 -12.61
N LEU A 138 -0.82 -2.08 -11.27
CA LEU A 138 -1.50 -1.09 -10.43
C LEU A 138 -0.51 0.03 -10.13
N VAL A 139 -0.95 1.29 -10.20
CA VAL A 139 -0.12 2.44 -9.82
C VAL A 139 -0.94 3.46 -9.05
N SER A 140 -0.32 4.07 -8.06
CA SER A 140 -0.74 5.32 -7.44
C SER A 140 0.46 6.25 -7.38
N ASP A 141 0.22 7.56 -7.46
CA ASP A 141 1.28 8.57 -7.35
C ASP A 141 0.83 9.80 -6.55
N LYS A 142 1.71 10.80 -6.47
CA LYS A 142 1.55 12.06 -5.74
C LYS A 142 1.38 11.90 -4.23
N ALA A 143 1.93 10.83 -3.67
CA ALA A 143 1.99 10.66 -2.23
C ALA A 143 2.99 11.67 -1.63
N THR A 144 2.48 12.59 -0.81
CA THR A 144 3.31 13.49 0.02
C THR A 144 3.34 12.94 1.44
N THR A 145 2.41 13.33 2.31
CA THR A 145 2.25 12.78 3.69
C THR A 145 1.47 11.46 3.70
N CYS A 146 0.68 11.23 2.66
CA CYS A 146 -0.13 10.03 2.45
C CYS A 146 0.71 8.79 2.10
N HIS A 147 0.08 7.62 2.19
CA HIS A 147 0.71 6.31 2.02
C HIS A 147 0.02 5.49 0.93
N ILE A 148 0.80 4.89 0.06
CA ILE A 148 0.34 3.90 -0.92
C ILE A 148 0.68 2.51 -0.37
N MET A 149 -0.34 1.65 -0.25
CA MET A 149 -0.17 0.27 0.17
C MET A 149 -0.61 -0.66 -0.95
N ALA A 150 0.26 -1.59 -1.32
CA ALA A 150 -0.03 -2.71 -2.20
C ALA A 150 -0.02 -4.03 -1.43
N LEU A 151 -1.03 -4.87 -1.68
CA LEU A 151 -1.12 -6.24 -1.18
C LEU A 151 -1.02 -7.20 -2.35
N ARG A 152 -0.31 -8.30 -2.22
CA ARG A 152 -0.31 -9.40 -3.19
C ARG A 152 -0.45 -10.72 -2.47
N SER A 153 -1.44 -11.52 -2.87
CA SER A 153 -1.73 -12.80 -2.20
C SER A 153 -1.63 -14.00 -3.10
N TYR A 154 -1.30 -15.13 -2.50
CA TYR A 154 -1.26 -16.46 -3.11
C TYR A 154 -1.61 -17.53 -2.07
N GLY A 155 -2.22 -18.63 -2.49
CA GLY A 155 -2.48 -19.81 -1.65
C GLY A 155 -1.27 -20.76 -1.57
N SER A 156 -1.31 -21.73 -0.66
CA SER A 156 -0.22 -22.71 -0.46
C SER A 156 0.12 -23.55 -1.69
N ASN A 157 -0.84 -23.71 -2.61
CA ASN A 157 -0.69 -24.52 -3.83
C ASN A 157 0.02 -23.79 -4.99
N CYS A 158 0.58 -22.58 -4.78
CA CYS A 158 1.27 -21.82 -5.83
C CYS A 158 2.75 -21.48 -5.56
N ASN A 159 3.43 -22.20 -4.67
CA ASN A 159 4.89 -22.07 -4.58
C ASN A 159 5.56 -22.56 -5.88
N ASN A 160 6.12 -21.61 -6.64
CA ASN A 160 6.73 -21.78 -7.97
C ASN A 160 8.03 -22.62 -8.02
N ASN A 161 8.32 -23.45 -7.02
CA ASN A 161 9.61 -24.16 -6.92
C ASN A 161 9.58 -25.65 -7.25
N ASP A 162 8.43 -26.23 -7.63
CA ASP A 162 8.38 -27.66 -7.93
C ASP A 162 8.49 -27.95 -9.43
N ASN A 163 9.70 -28.37 -9.82
CA ASN A 163 10.01 -29.17 -11.00
C ASN A 163 9.35 -30.57 -10.94
N PHE A 164 8.08 -30.68 -10.53
CA PHE A 164 7.35 -31.95 -10.53
C PHE A 164 6.46 -32.06 -11.77
N GLN A 165 6.94 -32.85 -12.72
CA GLN A 165 6.22 -33.20 -13.94
C GLN A 165 4.85 -33.82 -13.61
N GLY A 166 3.77 -33.24 -14.14
CA GLY A 166 2.65 -34.06 -14.63
C GLY A 166 1.25 -33.83 -14.07
N LYS A 167 1.01 -32.95 -13.08
CA LYS A 167 -0.35 -32.57 -12.68
C LYS A 167 -0.48 -31.05 -12.59
N GLN A 168 -1.20 -30.43 -13.53
CA GLN A 168 -1.57 -29.01 -13.45
C GLN A 168 -2.51 -28.80 -12.26
N GLN A 169 -1.94 -28.53 -11.09
CA GLN A 169 -2.71 -28.08 -9.93
C GLN A 169 -3.09 -26.63 -10.20
N ARG A 170 -4.37 -26.39 -10.52
CA ARG A 170 -4.89 -25.05 -10.83
C ARG A 170 -4.97 -24.24 -9.53
N SER A 171 -3.86 -23.63 -9.13
CA SER A 171 -3.90 -22.59 -8.11
C SER A 171 -4.49 -21.30 -8.68
N ALA A 172 -5.21 -20.55 -7.85
CA ALA A 172 -5.75 -19.24 -8.21
C ALA A 172 -4.60 -18.31 -8.64
N PRO A 173 -4.76 -17.49 -9.70
CA PRO A 173 -3.74 -16.52 -10.03
C PRO A 173 -3.64 -15.49 -8.89
N PRO A 174 -2.45 -14.96 -8.58
CA PRO A 174 -2.29 -13.99 -7.51
C PRO A 174 -3.27 -12.83 -7.61
N LEU A 175 -3.87 -12.47 -6.47
CA LEU A 175 -4.66 -11.25 -6.34
C LEU A 175 -3.76 -10.13 -5.87
N THR A 176 -3.78 -9.00 -6.56
CA THR A 176 -3.06 -7.80 -6.17
C THR A 176 -4.06 -6.69 -5.88
N SER A 177 -3.88 -6.00 -4.76
CA SER A 177 -4.67 -4.82 -4.42
C SER A 177 -3.79 -3.62 -4.16
N MET A 178 -4.31 -2.42 -4.40
CA MET A 178 -3.63 -1.16 -4.10
C MET A 178 -4.62 -0.17 -3.50
N THR A 179 -4.17 0.60 -2.53
CA THR A 179 -4.91 1.70 -1.92
C THR A 179 -4.00 2.90 -1.65
N HIS A 180 -4.57 4.09 -1.68
CA HIS A 180 -3.89 5.34 -1.34
C HIS A 180 -4.57 6.00 -0.14
N LEU A 181 -3.90 5.95 1.00
CA LEU A 181 -4.37 6.32 2.33
C LEU A 181 -3.87 7.73 2.69
N ASP A 182 -4.78 8.62 3.06
CA ASP A 182 -4.48 10.00 3.48
C ASP A 182 -4.76 10.25 4.96
N GLY A 183 -4.90 9.18 5.75
CA GLY A 183 -5.18 9.27 7.18
C GLY A 183 -5.41 7.92 7.84
N THR A 184 -5.78 7.95 9.12
CA THR A 184 -5.83 6.78 10.02
C THR A 184 -7.22 6.17 10.21
N SER A 185 -8.19 6.58 9.40
CA SER A 185 -9.61 6.25 9.62
C SER A 185 -10.14 5.13 8.71
N TYR A 186 -9.26 4.38 8.04
CA TYR A 186 -9.62 3.38 7.03
C TYR A 186 -9.60 1.92 7.52
N GLU A 187 -9.68 1.68 8.83
CA GLU A 187 -9.54 0.33 9.41
C GLU A 187 -10.51 -0.69 8.79
N SER A 188 -11.79 -0.33 8.69
CA SER A 188 -12.82 -1.19 8.10
C SER A 188 -12.51 -1.55 6.64
N CYS A 189 -11.95 -0.60 5.89
CA CYS A 189 -11.61 -0.79 4.48
C CYS A 189 -10.41 -1.72 4.32
N ILE A 190 -9.37 -1.56 5.13
CA ILE A 190 -8.17 -2.41 5.10
C ILE A 190 -8.50 -3.84 5.54
N ARG A 191 -9.29 -4.01 6.60
CA ARG A 191 -9.79 -5.33 7.04
C ARG A 191 -10.57 -6.02 5.93
N LYS A 192 -11.48 -5.30 5.28
CA LYS A 192 -12.26 -5.82 4.14
C LYS A 192 -11.34 -6.20 2.98
N MET A 193 -10.32 -5.40 2.68
CA MET A 193 -9.36 -5.70 1.63
C MET A 193 -8.59 -6.99 1.92
N VAL A 194 -8.03 -7.15 3.13
CA VAL A 194 -7.36 -8.41 3.53
C VAL A 194 -8.32 -9.61 3.46
N HIS A 195 -9.55 -9.44 3.92
CA HIS A 195 -10.56 -10.48 3.83
C HIS A 195 -10.89 -10.89 2.38
N GLU A 196 -10.99 -9.94 1.45
CA GLU A 196 -11.20 -10.21 0.03
C GLU A 196 -10.04 -11.05 -0.57
N HIS A 197 -8.80 -10.83 -0.13
CA HIS A 197 -7.67 -11.69 -0.50
C HIS A 197 -7.82 -13.12 0.03
N VAL A 198 -8.19 -13.28 1.30
CA VAL A 198 -8.40 -14.60 1.90
C VAL A 198 -9.52 -15.35 1.18
N VAL A 199 -10.67 -14.71 0.97
CA VAL A 199 -11.82 -15.30 0.27
C VAL A 199 -11.45 -15.68 -1.16
N TYR A 200 -10.80 -14.79 -1.90
CA TYR A 200 -10.42 -15.06 -3.28
C TYR A 200 -9.50 -16.28 -3.43
N GLN A 201 -8.50 -16.44 -2.55
CA GLN A 201 -7.58 -17.58 -2.63
C GLN A 201 -8.25 -18.89 -2.23
N THR A 202 -9.20 -18.85 -1.31
CA THR A 202 -9.84 -20.04 -0.72
C THR A 202 -11.06 -20.52 -1.52
N GLU A 203 -11.81 -19.62 -2.16
CA GLU A 203 -12.94 -19.98 -3.04
C GLU A 203 -12.51 -20.55 -4.40
N GLN A 204 -11.27 -20.30 -4.83
CA GLN A 204 -10.73 -20.79 -6.10
C GLN A 204 -10.04 -22.16 -5.97
N SER A 205 -9.89 -22.67 -4.75
CA SER A 205 -9.36 -24.00 -4.46
C SER A 205 -10.39 -25.08 -4.81
N ASP A 206 -10.06 -25.98 -5.74
CA ASP A 206 -10.94 -27.07 -6.20
C ASP A 206 -11.13 -28.14 -5.10
N PRO A 207 -12.36 -28.34 -4.56
CA PRO A 207 -12.63 -29.34 -3.53
C PRO A 207 -12.39 -30.79 -3.97
N SER A 208 -12.37 -31.06 -5.28
CA SER A 208 -12.29 -32.41 -5.84
C SER A 208 -10.88 -32.99 -5.93
N LEU A 209 -9.85 -32.16 -5.68
CA LEU A 209 -8.43 -32.54 -5.74
C LEU A 209 -7.82 -32.88 -4.36
N CYS A 210 -8.56 -32.68 -3.27
CA CYS A 210 -8.14 -32.98 -1.91
C CYS A 210 -8.36 -34.48 -1.59
N CYS A 211 -7.63 -35.37 -2.28
CA CYS A 211 -7.70 -36.82 -2.06
C CYS A 211 -6.73 -37.32 -0.98
N SER A 212 -6.51 -36.57 0.09
CA SER A 212 -5.63 -36.97 1.20
C SER A 212 -6.36 -36.90 2.54
N ASP A 213 -6.29 -37.98 3.31
CA ASP A 213 -6.83 -38.12 4.68
C ASP A 213 -6.19 -37.14 5.70
N SER A 214 -5.20 -36.35 5.29
CA SER A 214 -4.66 -35.21 6.05
C SER A 214 -5.40 -33.92 5.67
N LYS A 215 -6.18 -33.36 6.61
CA LYS A 215 -6.67 -31.97 6.54
C LYS A 215 -5.48 -31.01 6.65
N GLU A 216 -4.73 -30.82 5.58
CA GLU A 216 -3.71 -29.78 5.54
C GLU A 216 -4.37 -28.41 5.68
N VAL A 217 -3.78 -27.57 6.53
CA VAL A 217 -4.25 -26.20 6.75
C VAL A 217 -3.95 -25.39 5.50
N GLU A 218 -4.98 -24.83 4.87
CA GLU A 218 -4.80 -23.94 3.73
C GLU A 218 -4.14 -22.64 4.22
N VAL A 219 -2.91 -22.37 3.79
CA VAL A 219 -2.21 -21.11 4.09
C VAL A 219 -2.41 -20.14 2.94
N VAL A 220 -2.94 -18.96 3.26
CA VAL A 220 -2.95 -17.80 2.39
C VAL A 220 -1.81 -16.89 2.83
N THR A 221 -0.88 -16.60 1.91
CA THR A 221 0.18 -15.62 2.15
C THR A 221 -0.19 -14.30 1.49
N ILE A 222 -0.02 -13.19 2.21
CA ILE A 222 -0.17 -11.83 1.71
C ILE A 222 1.14 -11.09 1.90
N GLU A 223 1.78 -10.75 0.78
CA GLU A 223 2.91 -9.84 0.70
C GLU A 223 2.44 -8.40 0.67
N MET A 224 3.14 -7.53 1.39
CA MET A 224 2.75 -6.14 1.58
C MET A 224 3.90 -5.20 1.26
N HIS A 225 3.58 -4.15 0.51
CA HIS A 225 4.50 -3.08 0.17
C HIS A 225 3.84 -1.76 0.52
N ILE A 226 4.53 -0.94 1.30
CA ILE A 226 4.05 0.36 1.75
C ILE A 226 5.08 1.40 1.37
N MET A 227 4.64 2.49 0.75
CA MET A 227 5.49 3.63 0.43
C MET A 227 4.72 4.93 0.56
N GLY A 228 5.38 5.98 1.05
CA GLY A 228 4.81 7.32 1.14
C GLY A 228 5.17 7.99 2.45
N GLY A 229 4.71 9.22 2.64
CA GLY A 229 5.16 10.02 3.77
C GLY A 229 6.63 10.43 3.66
N PHE A 230 7.02 11.34 4.55
CA PHE A 230 8.38 11.79 4.76
C PHE A 230 8.52 12.29 6.21
N ASP A 231 9.67 12.82 6.61
CA ASP A 231 9.79 13.47 7.93
C ASP A 231 9.15 14.87 7.88
N ASP A 232 7.81 14.90 7.90
CA ASP A 232 7.00 16.11 7.86
C ASP A 232 6.84 16.77 9.24
N PRO A 233 6.80 18.11 9.31
CA PRO A 233 6.79 18.83 10.58
C PRO A 233 5.54 18.56 11.44
N ASP A 234 4.43 18.20 10.80
CA ASP A 234 3.16 17.94 11.49
C ASP A 234 3.02 16.49 11.96
N SER A 235 4.03 15.64 11.71
CA SER A 235 4.02 14.21 12.03
C SER A 235 2.83 13.47 11.41
N THR A 236 2.29 13.97 10.30
CA THR A 236 1.15 13.35 9.60
C THR A 236 1.57 11.98 9.06
N SER A 237 2.75 11.90 8.45
CA SER A 237 3.28 10.66 7.87
C SER A 237 3.52 9.61 8.94
N SER A 238 4.17 9.96 10.05
CA SER A 238 4.46 9.02 11.15
C SER A 238 3.18 8.53 11.83
N ASN A 239 2.20 9.40 12.02
CA ASN A 239 0.89 9.00 12.53
C ASN A 239 0.18 7.97 11.63
N ILE A 240 0.30 8.10 10.30
CA ILE A 240 -0.24 7.12 9.34
C ILE A 240 0.54 5.81 9.41
N THR A 241 1.88 5.86 9.45
CA THR A 241 2.75 4.67 9.59
C THR A 241 2.43 3.87 10.84
N ASP A 242 2.45 4.53 12.00
CA ASP A 242 2.21 3.93 13.32
C ASP A 242 0.86 3.20 13.35
N TRP A 243 -0.18 3.90 12.90
CA TRP A 243 -1.52 3.32 12.81
C TRP A 243 -1.60 2.13 11.84
N LEU A 244 -1.02 2.26 10.64
CA LEU A 244 -1.15 1.26 9.58
C LEU A 244 -0.43 -0.04 9.96
N VAL A 245 0.81 0.04 10.45
CA VAL A 245 1.59 -1.14 10.84
C VAL A 245 0.96 -1.82 12.05
N ALA A 246 0.51 -1.05 13.06
CA ALA A 246 -0.22 -1.60 14.20
C ALA A 246 -1.53 -2.29 13.77
N LEU A 247 -2.27 -1.71 12.81
CA LEU A 247 -3.48 -2.32 12.27
C LEU A 247 -3.18 -3.64 11.55
N LEU A 248 -2.16 -3.70 10.69
CA LEU A 248 -1.76 -4.92 9.99
C LEU A 248 -1.36 -6.03 10.97
N ALA A 249 -0.62 -5.68 12.04
CA ALA A 249 -0.29 -6.61 13.11
C ALA A 249 -1.53 -7.12 13.88
N ARG A 250 -2.53 -6.26 14.12
CA ARG A 250 -3.82 -6.68 14.68
C ARG A 250 -4.58 -7.63 13.74
N ILE A 251 -4.63 -7.33 12.46
CA ILE A 251 -5.30 -8.18 11.46
C ILE A 251 -4.64 -9.57 11.43
N ALA A 252 -3.31 -9.65 11.36
CA ALA A 252 -2.58 -10.92 11.38
C ALA A 252 -2.89 -11.74 12.65
N ARG A 253 -2.93 -11.07 13.81
CA ARG A 253 -3.29 -11.69 15.11
C ARG A 253 -4.72 -12.22 15.13
N ASP A 254 -5.68 -11.47 14.58
CA ASP A 254 -7.10 -11.84 14.58
C ASP A 254 -7.32 -13.15 13.80
N TYR A 255 -6.68 -13.28 12.62
CA TYR A 255 -6.73 -14.52 11.83
C TYR A 255 -6.05 -15.69 12.54
N LYS A 256 -4.92 -15.47 13.24
CA LYS A 256 -4.26 -16.55 14.01
C LYS A 256 -5.11 -17.05 15.18
N LYS A 257 -5.86 -16.17 15.85
CA LYS A 257 -6.70 -16.52 17.02
C LYS A 257 -8.01 -17.22 16.68
N GLY A 258 -8.23 -17.62 15.42
CA GLY A 258 -9.45 -18.33 15.04
C GLY A 258 -10.61 -17.43 14.61
N HIS A 259 -10.39 -16.14 14.29
CA HIS A 259 -11.31 -15.41 13.40
C HIS A 259 -11.08 -15.85 11.95
N THR A 260 -11.01 -17.16 11.75
CA THR A 260 -10.93 -17.78 10.44
C THR A 260 -12.21 -17.42 9.70
N ALA A 261 -12.08 -16.81 8.52
CA ALA A 261 -13.07 -17.07 7.50
C ALA A 261 -13.14 -18.60 7.41
N PHE A 262 -14.28 -19.20 7.73
CA PHE A 262 -14.46 -20.61 7.40
C PHE A 262 -14.46 -20.68 5.87
N SER A 263 -13.57 -21.48 5.30
CA SER A 263 -13.73 -21.91 3.92
C SER A 263 -15.12 -22.55 3.78
N ASN A 264 -15.71 -22.53 2.60
CA ASN A 264 -16.95 -23.27 2.31
C ASN A 264 -16.87 -24.78 2.69
N ASN A 265 -15.66 -25.29 2.99
CA ASN A 265 -15.36 -26.67 3.36
C ASN A 265 -15.07 -26.90 4.86
N ASP A 266 -15.33 -25.94 5.78
CA ASP A 266 -15.05 -26.05 7.23
C ASP A 266 -13.57 -26.33 7.60
N SER A 267 -12.65 -26.12 6.67
CA SER A 267 -11.22 -26.25 6.91
C SER A 267 -10.65 -24.96 7.54
N PRO A 268 -9.76 -25.08 8.54
CA PRO A 268 -9.08 -23.92 9.10
C PRO A 268 -8.17 -23.28 8.03
N ILE A 269 -8.28 -21.97 7.88
CA ILE A 269 -7.42 -21.16 7.01
C ILE A 269 -6.38 -20.47 7.88
N SER A 270 -5.11 -20.59 7.52
CA SER A 270 -4.01 -19.84 8.12
C SER A 270 -3.69 -18.63 7.24
N LEU A 271 -3.58 -17.44 7.85
CA LEU A 271 -3.14 -16.23 7.15
C LEU A 271 -1.70 -15.91 7.56
N GLN A 272 -0.80 -15.83 6.58
CA GLN A 272 0.55 -15.34 6.74
C GLN A 272 0.68 -13.96 6.09
N MET A 273 0.97 -12.92 6.88
CA MET A 273 1.15 -11.56 6.37
C MET A 273 2.64 -11.18 6.44
N VAL A 274 3.23 -10.82 5.31
CA VAL A 274 4.66 -10.51 5.18
C VAL A 274 4.85 -9.09 4.68
N LEU A 275 5.48 -8.23 5.48
CA LEU A 275 5.90 -6.90 5.08
C LEU A 275 7.22 -7.02 4.30
N LYS A 276 7.15 -6.76 2.99
CA LYS A 276 8.25 -6.94 2.02
C LYS A 276 8.98 -5.65 1.72
N THR A 277 8.26 -4.52 1.75
CA THR A 277 8.83 -3.18 1.53
C THR A 277 8.08 -2.18 2.39
N CYS A 278 8.79 -1.29 3.09
CA CYS A 278 8.19 -0.26 3.92
C CYS A 278 9.00 1.04 3.82
N ALA A 279 8.90 1.70 2.67
CA ALA A 279 9.61 2.93 2.34
C ALA A 279 8.77 4.13 2.79
N VAL A 280 8.75 4.40 4.10
CA VAL A 280 7.87 5.40 4.71
C VAL A 280 8.64 6.40 5.56
N THR A 281 8.05 7.58 5.77
CA THR A 281 8.57 8.60 6.72
C THR A 281 10.07 8.86 6.56
N SER A 282 10.87 8.63 7.60
CA SER A 282 12.33 8.79 7.60
C SER A 282 13.04 7.90 6.57
N MET A 283 12.50 6.72 6.25
CA MET A 283 13.02 5.84 5.20
C MET A 283 12.69 6.32 3.78
N ASN A 284 11.76 7.27 3.63
CA ASN A 284 11.40 7.90 2.36
C ASN A 284 11.78 9.38 2.33
N ASP A 285 12.60 9.88 3.26
CA ASP A 285 13.01 11.28 3.31
C ASP A 285 14.35 11.52 2.60
N THR A 286 14.48 12.66 1.95
CA THR A 286 15.72 13.12 1.30
C THR A 286 16.79 13.64 2.28
N GLY A 287 16.50 13.65 3.59
CA GLY A 287 17.26 14.36 4.63
C GLY A 287 16.95 15.86 4.69
N ARG A 288 15.89 16.31 4.01
CA ARG A 288 15.49 17.73 3.90
C ARG A 288 13.98 17.90 4.05
N SER A 289 13.30 16.98 4.73
CA SER A 289 11.84 17.01 4.88
C SER A 289 11.13 17.04 3.54
N CYS A 290 11.49 16.10 2.67
CA CYS A 290 10.90 15.96 1.33
C CYS A 290 10.94 14.50 0.90
N PRO A 291 9.83 13.94 0.37
CA PRO A 291 9.75 12.54 0.00
C PRO A 291 10.62 12.23 -1.23
N VAL A 292 11.37 11.13 -1.16
CA VAL A 292 12.15 10.56 -2.26
C VAL A 292 11.21 9.92 -3.29
N GLY A 293 10.38 9.00 -2.84
CA GLY A 293 9.36 8.32 -3.64
C GLY A 293 7.97 8.92 -3.42
N ARG A 294 7.26 9.19 -4.53
CA ARG A 294 5.89 9.74 -4.51
C ARG A 294 4.87 8.86 -5.21
N GLY A 295 5.30 7.88 -6.00
CA GLY A 295 4.40 6.93 -6.64
C GLY A 295 4.94 5.52 -6.65
N LEU A 296 4.06 4.59 -6.36
CA LEU A 296 4.33 3.17 -6.24
C LEU A 296 3.53 2.43 -7.32
N GLY A 297 4.24 1.65 -8.11
CA GLY A 297 3.65 0.67 -9.03
C GLY A 297 3.97 -0.75 -8.58
N ILE A 298 3.07 -1.68 -8.94
CA ILE A 298 3.29 -3.13 -8.78
C ILE A 298 2.91 -3.84 -10.08
N ASP A 299 3.78 -4.73 -10.55
CA ASP A 299 3.51 -5.63 -11.67
C ASP A 299 2.65 -6.81 -11.19
N LEU A 300 1.48 -7.01 -11.78
CA LEU A 300 0.54 -8.03 -11.30
C LEU A 300 1.00 -9.46 -11.62
N LYS A 301 1.89 -9.64 -12.59
CA LYS A 301 2.42 -10.94 -12.96
C LYS A 301 3.56 -11.33 -12.02
N THR A 302 4.53 -10.44 -11.82
CA THR A 302 5.75 -10.74 -11.07
C THR A 302 5.63 -10.43 -9.58
N GLY A 303 4.81 -9.44 -9.20
CA GLY A 303 4.79 -8.87 -7.85
C GLY A 303 5.91 -7.86 -7.58
N GLU A 304 6.73 -7.55 -8.58
CA GLU A 304 7.78 -6.54 -8.46
C GLU A 304 7.17 -5.15 -8.24
N VAL A 305 7.66 -4.43 -7.23
CA VAL A 305 7.32 -3.03 -6.99
C VAL A 305 8.38 -2.10 -7.58
N PHE A 306 7.95 -0.93 -8.04
CA PHE A 306 8.81 0.06 -8.66
C PHE A 306 8.30 1.47 -8.42
N LEU A 307 9.19 2.46 -8.48
CA LEU A 307 8.77 3.87 -8.50
C LEU A 307 8.00 4.16 -9.78
N ALA A 308 6.89 4.89 -9.67
CA ALA A 308 6.03 5.20 -10.80
C ALA A 308 5.60 6.67 -10.80
N LYS A 309 5.41 7.22 -12.00
CA LYS A 309 4.81 8.55 -12.21
C LYS A 309 3.81 8.50 -13.35
N CYS A 310 2.60 8.99 -13.11
CA CYS A 310 1.53 9.03 -14.10
C CYS A 310 1.31 10.45 -14.59
N HIS A 311 1.39 10.64 -15.91
CA HIS A 311 0.92 11.87 -16.52
C HIS A 311 -0.60 12.00 -16.36
N SER A 312 -1.13 13.22 -16.30
CA SER A 312 -2.56 13.50 -16.07
C SER A 312 -3.52 12.84 -17.08
N ASN A 313 -3.03 12.49 -18.28
CA ASN A 313 -3.81 11.77 -19.29
C ASN A 313 -3.84 10.23 -19.07
N ALA A 314 -3.08 9.69 -18.13
CA ALA A 314 -3.06 8.27 -17.77
C ALA A 314 -3.86 7.95 -16.50
N THR A 315 -4.27 8.95 -15.73
CA THR A 315 -4.94 8.80 -14.42
C THR A 315 -6.45 8.58 -14.53
N GLY A 316 -6.98 8.49 -15.76
CA GLY A 316 -8.40 8.27 -16.03
C GLY A 316 -8.93 6.91 -15.55
N PRO A 317 -10.25 6.68 -15.64
CA PRO A 317 -11.27 7.58 -16.21
C PRO A 317 -11.62 8.75 -15.29
N VAL A 318 -12.16 9.83 -15.86
CA VAL A 318 -12.79 10.97 -15.16
C VAL A 318 -12.05 11.44 -13.89
N PRO A 319 -10.74 11.79 -13.98
CA PRO A 319 -9.90 12.01 -12.80
C PRO A 319 -10.43 13.12 -11.89
N VAL A 320 -10.99 14.20 -12.46
CA VAL A 320 -11.59 15.31 -11.68
C VAL A 320 -12.83 14.87 -10.91
N LEU A 321 -13.70 14.03 -11.50
CA LEU A 321 -14.86 13.51 -10.78
C LEU A 321 -14.40 12.59 -9.63
N ARG A 322 -13.33 11.82 -9.81
CA ARG A 322 -12.79 10.97 -8.75
C ARG A 322 -12.17 11.80 -7.62
N SER A 323 -11.43 12.86 -7.95
CA SER A 323 -10.80 13.75 -6.95
C SER A 323 -11.79 14.56 -6.11
N VAL A 324 -12.95 14.97 -6.67
CA VAL A 324 -13.96 15.71 -5.88
C VAL A 324 -14.52 14.92 -4.70
N ARG A 325 -14.32 13.60 -4.66
CA ARG A 325 -14.68 12.76 -3.51
C ARG A 325 -13.96 13.20 -2.23
N LEU A 326 -12.70 13.64 -2.32
CA LEU A 326 -11.92 14.11 -1.17
C LEU A 326 -12.54 15.35 -0.50
N TRP A 327 -13.31 16.12 -1.26
CA TRP A 327 -14.02 17.32 -0.82
C TRP A 327 -15.42 17.01 -0.28
N SER A 328 -15.88 15.77 -0.42
CA SER A 328 -17.24 15.34 -0.14
C SER A 328 -17.39 14.86 1.31
N LYS A 329 -17.33 15.78 2.28
CA LYS A 329 -17.40 15.49 3.72
C LYS A 329 -18.81 15.17 4.26
N ASN A 330 -19.56 14.28 3.60
CA ASN A 330 -20.95 13.95 4.01
C ASN A 330 -21.18 12.50 4.43
N ASN A 331 -20.13 11.73 4.75
CA ASN A 331 -20.33 10.40 5.30
C ASN A 331 -20.57 10.46 6.82
N ARG A 332 -21.82 10.25 7.24
CA ARG A 332 -22.17 9.90 8.63
C ARG A 332 -21.48 8.62 9.12
N GLN A 333 -20.88 7.83 8.22
CA GLN A 333 -20.21 6.56 8.47
C GLN A 333 -18.68 6.68 8.54
N GLY A 334 -18.14 7.91 8.54
CA GLY A 334 -16.68 8.14 8.49
C GLY A 334 -16.09 8.02 7.09
N PRO A 335 -14.78 8.31 6.94
CA PRO A 335 -14.09 8.19 5.66
C PRO A 335 -14.03 6.73 5.22
N THR A 336 -14.26 6.50 3.92
CA THR A 336 -14.25 5.16 3.31
C THR A 336 -13.46 5.23 2.00
N LEU A 337 -12.70 4.18 1.72
CA LEU A 337 -12.02 4.03 0.44
C LEU A 337 -13.04 3.70 -0.66
N SER A 338 -12.97 4.43 -1.76
CA SER A 338 -13.78 4.14 -2.94
C SER A 338 -13.22 2.93 -3.68
N VAL A 339 -14.03 1.89 -3.85
CA VAL A 339 -13.67 0.72 -4.66
C VAL A 339 -13.91 1.04 -6.13
N ILE A 340 -12.83 1.15 -6.91
CA ILE A 340 -12.90 1.45 -8.35
C ILE A 340 -12.80 0.21 -9.25
N HIS A 341 -12.28 -0.89 -8.71
CA HIS A 341 -12.21 -2.19 -9.37
C HIS A 341 -12.20 -3.29 -8.31
N SER A 342 -12.89 -4.39 -8.57
CA SER A 342 -12.86 -5.60 -7.76
C SER A 342 -13.09 -6.81 -8.64
N VAL A 343 -12.43 -7.92 -8.31
CA VAL A 343 -12.63 -9.23 -8.95
C VAL A 343 -13.43 -10.19 -8.08
N THR A 344 -13.68 -9.83 -6.81
CA THR A 344 -14.34 -10.69 -5.81
C THR A 344 -15.82 -10.38 -5.64
N GLU A 345 -16.26 -9.19 -6.08
CA GLU A 345 -17.67 -8.83 -6.01
C GLU A 345 -18.48 -9.58 -7.07
N ARG A 346 -19.68 -10.07 -6.73
CA ARG A 346 -20.57 -10.75 -7.70
C ARG A 346 -20.91 -9.88 -8.92
N SER A 347 -20.93 -8.57 -8.74
CA SER A 347 -21.15 -7.59 -9.80
C SER A 347 -19.85 -7.10 -10.45
N ALA A 348 -18.71 -7.76 -10.20
CA ALA A 348 -17.44 -7.43 -10.82
C ALA A 348 -17.57 -7.47 -12.34
N LEU A 349 -16.99 -6.46 -12.99
CA LEU A 349 -16.95 -6.35 -14.43
C LEU A 349 -15.49 -6.44 -14.87
N PRO A 350 -15.03 -7.60 -15.36
CA PRO A 350 -13.62 -7.83 -15.61
C PRO A 350 -12.98 -6.75 -16.47
N GLY A 351 -11.87 -6.19 -15.99
CA GLY A 351 -11.13 -5.13 -16.68
C GLY A 351 -11.86 -3.80 -16.84
N ARG A 352 -12.98 -3.57 -16.13
CA ARG A 352 -13.74 -2.31 -16.17
C ARG A 352 -13.61 -1.51 -14.89
N VAL A 353 -13.38 -0.21 -15.02
CA VAL A 353 -13.37 0.70 -13.87
C VAL A 353 -14.78 1.19 -13.59
N VAL A 354 -15.18 1.16 -12.32
CA VAL A 354 -16.52 1.55 -11.88
C VAL A 354 -16.42 2.73 -10.90
N VAL A 355 -16.94 3.88 -11.30
CA VAL A 355 -17.12 5.03 -10.41
C VAL A 355 -18.52 4.94 -9.80
N ARG A 356 -18.59 4.46 -8.55
CA ARG A 356 -19.86 4.32 -7.81
C ARG A 356 -20.44 5.68 -7.44
N PRO A 357 -21.78 5.79 -7.36
CA PRO A 357 -22.44 7.02 -6.94
C PRO A 357 -21.93 7.51 -5.58
N PHE A 358 -21.70 8.81 -5.47
CA PHE A 358 -21.42 9.49 -4.22
C PHE A 358 -21.99 10.90 -4.27
N ARG A 359 -22.26 11.46 -3.09
CA ARG A 359 -22.77 12.83 -2.96
C ARG A 359 -21.61 13.79 -2.86
N PHE A 360 -21.73 14.91 -3.57
CA PHE A 360 -20.83 16.04 -3.47
C PHE A 360 -21.64 17.33 -3.64
N ALA A 361 -21.13 18.42 -3.08
CA ALA A 361 -21.69 19.76 -3.20
C ALA A 361 -20.59 20.81 -3.01
N PRO A 362 -20.75 22.03 -3.53
CA PRO A 362 -19.89 23.15 -3.17
C PRO A 362 -19.82 23.34 -1.65
N PHE A 363 -18.63 23.64 -1.12
CA PHE A 363 -18.46 24.07 0.26
C PHE A 363 -18.62 25.61 0.38
N PRO A 364 -18.98 26.16 1.56
CA PRO A 364 -19.39 27.56 1.71
C PRO A 364 -18.44 28.60 1.09
N ASP A 365 -17.13 28.42 1.25
CA ASP A 365 -16.13 29.41 0.84
C ASP A 365 -15.48 29.12 -0.52
N ILE A 366 -16.06 28.23 -1.32
CA ILE A 366 -15.42 27.75 -2.57
C ILE A 366 -15.09 28.88 -3.56
N HIS A 367 -15.90 29.93 -3.60
CA HIS A 367 -15.63 31.10 -4.45
C HIS A 367 -14.41 31.87 -3.98
N TYR A 368 -14.23 32.03 -2.67
CA TYR A 368 -13.06 32.68 -2.09
C TYR A 368 -11.78 31.89 -2.42
N PHE A 369 -11.79 30.57 -2.20
CA PHE A 369 -10.64 29.70 -2.51
C PHE A 369 -10.22 29.77 -3.98
N LEU A 370 -11.17 29.91 -4.91
CA LEU A 370 -10.88 30.07 -6.34
C LEU A 370 -10.20 31.40 -6.69
N THR A 371 -10.29 32.42 -5.82
CA THR A 371 -9.62 33.72 -6.01
C THR A 371 -8.22 33.79 -5.43
N LEU A 372 -7.83 32.80 -4.62
CA LEU A 372 -6.51 32.77 -3.98
C LEU A 372 -5.38 32.61 -5.01
N SER A 373 -4.23 33.20 -4.67
CA SER A 373 -2.95 32.93 -5.34
C SER A 373 -2.57 31.45 -5.21
N ASP A 374 -1.63 30.96 -6.01
CA ASP A 374 -1.15 29.58 -5.86
C ASP A 374 -0.48 29.36 -4.49
N ASP A 375 0.29 30.33 -4.01
CA ASP A 375 0.97 30.30 -2.71
C ASP A 375 -0.03 30.22 -1.54
N ASP A 376 -1.12 30.98 -1.60
CA ASP A 376 -2.14 30.92 -0.55
C ASP A 376 -2.98 29.66 -0.68
N LEU A 377 -3.35 29.26 -1.91
CA LEU A 377 -4.19 28.09 -2.13
C LEU A 377 -3.51 26.82 -1.61
N VAL A 378 -2.22 26.61 -1.91
CA VAL A 378 -1.49 25.43 -1.45
C VAL A 378 -1.43 25.37 0.08
N ARG A 379 -1.19 26.50 0.76
CA ARG A 379 -1.15 26.58 2.22
C ARG A 379 -2.46 26.19 2.90
N TYR A 380 -3.61 26.47 2.29
CA TYR A 380 -4.90 26.12 2.87
C TYR A 380 -5.42 24.74 2.46
N THR A 381 -4.84 24.11 1.43
CA THR A 381 -5.42 22.89 0.83
C THR A 381 -4.48 21.68 0.79
N SER A 382 -3.19 21.87 1.10
CA SER A 382 -2.21 20.79 1.25
C SER A 382 -1.87 20.56 2.72
N THR A 383 -1.55 19.31 3.07
CA THR A 383 -0.95 18.94 4.37
C THR A 383 0.57 19.15 4.41
N SER A 384 1.19 19.48 3.28
CA SER A 384 2.63 19.64 3.15
C SER A 384 2.96 20.64 2.03
N PRO A 385 2.66 21.94 2.23
CA PRO A 385 2.68 22.92 1.14
C PRO A 385 4.02 23.09 0.45
N ASP A 386 5.12 22.91 1.18
CA ASP A 386 6.49 23.13 0.68
C ASP A 386 6.99 22.02 -0.24
N VAL A 387 6.25 20.91 -0.36
CA VAL A 387 6.69 19.72 -1.10
C VAL A 387 5.64 19.23 -2.09
N GLU A 388 4.61 20.00 -2.39
CA GLU A 388 3.65 19.62 -3.43
C GLU A 388 4.29 19.64 -4.83
N GLU A 389 3.77 18.80 -5.74
CA GLU A 389 4.24 18.77 -7.13
C GLU A 389 3.64 19.92 -7.98
N ASP A 390 4.33 20.24 -9.08
CA ASP A 390 3.82 21.13 -10.12
C ASP A 390 2.40 20.72 -10.56
N GLY A 391 1.49 21.70 -10.63
CA GLY A 391 0.11 21.48 -11.05
C GLY A 391 -0.87 21.16 -9.91
N PHE A 392 -0.42 21.00 -8.66
CA PHE A 392 -1.31 20.80 -7.50
C PHE A 392 -2.46 21.83 -7.45
N CYS A 393 -2.12 23.12 -7.48
CA CYS A 393 -3.10 24.22 -7.45
C CYS A 393 -4.05 24.22 -8.67
N GLN A 394 -3.61 23.73 -9.82
CA GLN A 394 -4.46 23.57 -11.00
C GLN A 394 -5.51 22.46 -10.78
N GLU A 395 -5.11 21.34 -10.18
CA GLU A 395 -5.97 20.19 -9.88
C GLU A 395 -7.00 20.51 -8.78
N VAL A 396 -6.57 21.23 -7.74
CA VAL A 396 -7.46 21.75 -6.70
C VAL A 396 -8.54 22.66 -7.30
N ARG A 397 -8.14 23.63 -8.15
CA ARG A 397 -9.11 24.51 -8.82
C ARG A 397 -10.02 23.77 -9.79
N ALA A 398 -9.51 22.76 -10.50
CA ALA A 398 -10.34 21.93 -11.36
C ALA A 398 -11.43 21.21 -10.56
N SER A 399 -11.07 20.65 -9.40
CA SER A 399 -12.01 20.00 -8.48
C SER A 399 -13.05 20.99 -7.94
N MET A 400 -12.63 22.19 -7.52
CA MET A 400 -13.55 23.22 -7.03
C MET A 400 -14.52 23.73 -8.11
N LYS A 401 -14.01 23.96 -9.34
CA LYS A 401 -14.86 24.33 -10.48
C LYS A 401 -15.87 23.22 -10.81
N PHE A 402 -15.45 21.96 -10.73
CA PHE A 402 -16.34 20.82 -10.94
C PHE A 402 -17.48 20.80 -9.91
N LEU A 403 -17.17 21.01 -8.62
CA LEU A 403 -18.17 21.08 -7.55
C LEU A 403 -19.21 22.19 -7.81
N LEU A 404 -18.80 23.35 -8.33
CA LEU A 404 -19.70 24.46 -8.67
C LEU A 404 -20.59 24.18 -9.89
N GLN A 405 -20.07 23.46 -10.88
CA GLN A 405 -20.72 23.30 -12.18
C GLN A 405 -21.58 22.05 -12.29
N GLN A 406 -21.29 21.03 -11.49
CA GLN A 406 -21.92 19.72 -11.61
C GLN A 406 -22.74 19.38 -10.36
N HIS A 407 -23.80 18.62 -10.57
CA HIS A 407 -24.63 18.09 -9.48
C HIS A 407 -24.62 16.55 -9.54
N PRO A 408 -24.46 15.82 -8.42
CA PRO A 408 -24.35 14.36 -8.43
C PRO A 408 -25.53 13.65 -9.12
N TYR A 409 -26.76 14.16 -9.00
CA TYR A 409 -27.94 13.63 -9.71
C TYR A 409 -27.87 13.69 -11.24
N MET A 410 -27.07 14.58 -11.82
CA MET A 410 -26.88 14.67 -13.28
C MET A 410 -25.89 13.61 -13.78
N ILE A 411 -25.04 13.10 -12.89
CA ILE A 411 -23.98 12.14 -13.21
C ILE A 411 -24.43 10.71 -12.87
N PHE A 412 -24.98 10.52 -11.68
CA PHE A 412 -25.33 9.21 -11.13
C PHE A 412 -26.83 8.91 -11.14
N GLY A 413 -27.59 9.66 -11.94
CA GLY A 413 -29.04 9.57 -12.03
C GLY A 413 -29.77 10.21 -10.84
N ARG A 414 -31.08 10.44 -11.01
CA ARG A 414 -31.92 11.16 -10.04
C ARG A 414 -31.97 10.52 -8.64
N LYS A 415 -31.72 9.21 -8.55
CA LYS A 415 -31.73 8.45 -7.30
C LYS A 415 -30.33 8.16 -6.74
N LEU A 416 -29.26 8.59 -7.42
CA LEU A 416 -27.86 8.25 -7.09
C LEU A 416 -27.61 6.75 -7.04
N ASP A 417 -28.17 6.03 -8.00
CA ASP A 417 -28.10 4.57 -8.12
C ASP A 417 -27.44 4.11 -9.43
N GLN A 418 -27.03 5.04 -10.30
CA GLN A 418 -26.41 4.72 -11.58
C GLN A 418 -24.89 4.87 -11.50
N PRO A 419 -24.11 3.77 -11.35
CA PRO A 419 -22.66 3.84 -11.43
C PRO A 419 -22.20 4.16 -12.84
N LEU A 420 -21.06 4.85 -12.96
CA LEU A 420 -20.39 5.01 -14.25
C LEU A 420 -19.44 3.84 -14.47
N VAL A 421 -19.59 3.15 -15.59
CA VAL A 421 -18.76 2.00 -15.95
C VAL A 421 -17.89 2.37 -17.15
N PHE A 422 -16.59 2.12 -17.05
CA PHE A 422 -15.62 2.44 -18.09
C PHE A 422 -14.87 1.20 -18.54
N SER A 423 -14.65 1.09 -19.85
CA SER A 423 -13.78 0.09 -20.47
C SER A 423 -12.62 0.78 -21.16
N ARG A 424 -11.44 0.16 -21.10
CA ARG A 424 -10.26 0.62 -21.84
C ARG A 424 -10.53 0.56 -23.34
N THR A 425 -10.07 1.55 -24.09
CA THR A 425 -10.13 1.53 -25.56
C THR A 425 -9.03 0.64 -26.15
N HIS A 426 -9.16 0.30 -27.44
CA HIS A 426 -8.13 -0.45 -28.17
C HIS A 426 -6.79 0.30 -28.27
N HIS A 427 -6.82 1.63 -28.16
CA HIS A 427 -5.65 2.48 -28.01
C HIS A 427 -5.38 2.65 -26.51
N ALA A 428 -4.12 2.46 -26.11
CA ALA A 428 -3.63 2.39 -24.73
C ALA A 428 -4.26 3.41 -23.76
N ASN A 429 -4.36 3.03 -22.47
CA ASN A 429 -4.78 3.77 -21.26
C ASN A 429 -5.88 4.86 -21.36
N GLU A 430 -6.62 4.91 -22.47
CA GLU A 430 -7.79 5.74 -22.67
C GLU A 430 -9.04 4.95 -22.28
N TRP A 431 -10.01 5.65 -21.69
CA TRP A 431 -11.20 5.05 -21.11
C TRP A 431 -12.45 5.56 -21.82
N LYS A 432 -13.28 4.63 -22.28
CA LYS A 432 -14.60 4.92 -22.84
C LYS A 432 -15.67 4.49 -21.85
N GLN A 433 -16.61 5.39 -21.58
CA GLN A 433 -17.80 5.04 -20.80
C GLN A 433 -18.61 4.00 -21.57
N ALA A 434 -18.91 2.87 -20.93
CA ALA A 434 -19.82 1.88 -21.46
C ALA A 434 -21.25 2.44 -21.41
N ALA A 435 -22.03 2.17 -22.45
CA ALA A 435 -23.48 2.39 -22.37
C ALA A 435 -24.04 1.45 -21.30
N CYS A 436 -24.74 2.02 -20.31
CA CYS A 436 -25.44 1.28 -19.27
C CYS A 436 -26.77 0.73 -19.80
#